data_AF-A0A521JZ18-F1
#
_entry.id   AF-A0A521JZ18-F1
#
_cell.length_a   1.000
_cell.length_b   1.000
_cell.length_c   1.000
_cell.angle_alpha   90.00
_cell.angle_beta   90.00
_cell.angle_gamma   90.00
#
_symmetry.space_group_name_H-M   'P 1'
#
loop_
_entity.id
_entity.type
_entity.pdbx_description
1 polymer ?
#
loop_
_entity_poly.entity_id
_entity_poly.type
_entity_poly.pdbx_seq_one_letter_code
_entity_poly.pdbx_strand_id
1 'polypeptide(L)'
;MNDKEWKVECPCCHSALRVDSLTGKVVGWLQAGDSTAGATQDASARWDALTDRVQGRIASGEDKMNRALDKERERSRDLDDAFDAAKRKARGGESKAD
;
A
#
# COMPACT_ATOMS: atom_id res chain seq x y z
N MET A 1 3.05 -37.01 -7.97
CA MET A 1 2.38 -36.21 -9.03
C MET A 1 1.34 -35.38 -8.30
N ASN A 2 1.38 -34.05 -8.43
CA ASN A 2 0.56 -33.15 -7.61
C ASN A 2 -0.79 -32.92 -8.33
N ASP A 3 -1.77 -33.76 -8.02
CA ASP A 3 -3.08 -33.88 -8.70
C ASP A 3 -4.08 -32.75 -8.37
N LYS A 4 -3.62 -31.50 -8.20
CA LYS A 4 -4.46 -30.37 -7.73
C LYS A 4 -4.91 -29.39 -8.82
N GLU A 5 -4.71 -29.73 -10.08
CA GLU A 5 -5.12 -28.89 -11.21
C GLU A 5 -6.05 -29.65 -12.15
N TRP A 6 -7.16 -29.02 -12.52
CA TRP A 6 -8.09 -29.53 -13.53
C TRP A 6 -7.78 -28.88 -14.87
N LYS A 7 -7.68 -29.69 -15.92
CA LYS A 7 -7.55 -29.22 -17.30
C LYS A 7 -8.91 -29.29 -17.98
N VAL A 8 -9.43 -28.14 -18.42
CA VAL A 8 -10.72 -28.03 -19.11
C VAL A 8 -10.46 -27.58 -20.54
N GLU A 9 -10.92 -28.35 -21.53
CA GLU A 9 -10.69 -28.05 -22.96
C GLU A 9 -12.01 -27.64 -23.63
N CYS A 10 -12.01 -26.55 -24.42
CA CYS A 10 -13.19 -26.26 -25.25
C CYS A 10 -13.20 -27.22 -26.45
N PRO A 11 -14.28 -27.99 -26.66
CA PRO A 11 -14.42 -28.83 -27.84
C PRO A 11 -14.56 -28.00 -29.14
N CYS A 12 -14.86 -26.71 -29.01
CA CYS A 12 -15.13 -25.79 -30.11
C CYS A 12 -13.87 -25.18 -30.74
N CYS A 13 -12.90 -24.81 -29.91
CA CYS A 13 -11.74 -24.01 -30.29
C CYS A 13 -10.43 -24.59 -29.74
N HIS A 14 -10.49 -25.78 -29.12
CA HIS A 14 -9.34 -26.52 -28.57
C HIS A 14 -8.48 -25.73 -27.57
N SER A 15 -8.99 -24.63 -27.02
CA SER A 15 -8.32 -23.91 -25.93
C SER A 15 -8.39 -24.71 -24.63
N ALA A 16 -7.32 -24.72 -23.85
CA ALA A 16 -7.26 -25.40 -22.56
C ALA A 16 -7.12 -24.40 -21.40
N LEU A 17 -7.93 -24.58 -20.35
CA LEU A 17 -7.85 -23.86 -19.08
C LEU A 17 -7.27 -24.79 -18.02
N ARG A 18 -6.40 -24.26 -17.17
CA ARG A 18 -5.95 -24.92 -15.94
C ARG A 18 -6.60 -24.23 -14.76
N VAL A 19 -7.28 -25.00 -13.91
CA VAL A 19 -8.02 -24.52 -12.75
C VAL A 19 -7.52 -25.22 -11.50
N ASP A 20 -7.20 -24.46 -10.46
CA ASP A 20 -6.85 -25.00 -9.15
C ASP A 20 -8.09 -25.59 -8.48
N SER A 21 -8.02 -26.86 -8.07
CA SER A 21 -9.18 -27.60 -7.57
C SER A 21 -9.67 -27.16 -6.19
N LEU A 22 -8.82 -26.51 -5.39
CA LEU A 22 -9.16 -26.08 -4.03
C LEU A 22 -9.79 -24.69 -4.02
N THR A 23 -9.35 -23.82 -4.92
CA THR A 23 -9.75 -22.40 -4.94
C THR A 23 -10.73 -22.08 -6.07
N GLY A 24 -10.88 -22.96 -7.05
CA GLY A 24 -11.68 -22.73 -8.26
C GLY A 24 -11.13 -21.61 -9.15
N LYS A 25 -9.89 -21.17 -8.92
CA LYS A 25 -9.27 -20.08 -9.67
C LYS A 25 -8.58 -20.60 -10.92
N VAL A 26 -8.71 -19.86 -12.01
CA VAL A 26 -7.98 -20.13 -13.25
C VAL A 26 -6.51 -19.76 -13.04
N VAL A 27 -5.63 -20.75 -13.14
CA VAL A 27 -4.18 -20.61 -13.00
C VAL A 27 -3.46 -20.51 -14.34
N GLY A 28 -4.11 -20.88 -15.45
CA GLY A 28 -3.55 -20.70 -16.78
C GLY A 28 -4.58 -20.87 -17.89
N TRP A 29 -4.36 -20.19 -19.01
CA TRP A 29 -5.14 -20.32 -20.24
C TRP A 29 -4.19 -20.53 -21.41
N LEU A 30 -4.41 -21.59 -22.17
CA LEU A 30 -3.72 -21.92 -23.41
C LEU A 30 -4.74 -21.81 -24.55
N GLN A 31 -4.50 -20.91 -25.49
CA GLN A 31 -5.30 -20.80 -26.71
C GLN A 31 -4.68 -21.67 -27.82
N ALA A 32 -5.51 -22.37 -28.59
CA ALA A 32 -5.02 -23.22 -29.67
C ALA A 32 -4.41 -22.36 -30.78
N GLY A 33 -3.14 -22.58 -31.10
CA GLY A 33 -2.40 -21.85 -32.14
C GLY A 33 -1.31 -20.91 -31.62
N ASP A 34 -1.25 -20.66 -30.31
CA ASP A 34 -0.13 -19.93 -29.71
C ASP A 34 1.02 -20.90 -29.41
N SER A 35 2.07 -20.84 -30.23
CA SER A 35 3.38 -21.45 -29.95
C SER A 35 4.08 -20.84 -28.73
N THR A 36 3.43 -19.90 -28.04
CA THR A 36 3.75 -19.37 -26.71
C THR A 36 3.01 -20.13 -25.61
N ALA A 37 2.80 -21.43 -25.80
CA ALA A 37 2.37 -22.37 -24.77
C ALA A 37 3.41 -22.42 -23.63
N GLY A 38 3.31 -21.47 -22.70
CA GLY A 38 4.26 -21.33 -21.60
C GLY A 38 4.63 -19.90 -21.22
N ALA A 39 3.88 -18.86 -21.65
CA ALA A 39 4.10 -17.52 -21.11
C ALA A 39 3.59 -17.38 -19.66
N THR A 40 4.24 -18.11 -18.75
CA THR A 40 4.58 -17.59 -17.41
C THR A 40 5.76 -16.61 -17.51
N GLN A 41 5.88 -15.90 -18.64
CA GLN A 41 6.65 -14.66 -18.77
C GLN A 41 5.73 -13.60 -18.15
N ASP A 42 5.71 -13.33 -16.86
CA ASP A 42 6.81 -12.71 -16.17
C ASP A 42 6.45 -12.67 -14.67
N ALA A 43 6.29 -13.86 -14.06
CA ALA A 43 5.83 -13.94 -12.67
C ALA A 43 6.76 -13.17 -11.72
N SER A 44 8.08 -13.23 -11.96
CA SER A 44 9.08 -12.48 -11.19
C SER A 44 8.89 -10.99 -11.32
N ALA A 45 8.85 -10.43 -12.54
CA ALA A 45 8.69 -8.98 -12.71
C ALA A 45 7.37 -8.47 -12.14
N ARG A 46 6.33 -9.30 -12.14
CA ARG A 46 5.04 -8.98 -11.51
C ARG A 46 5.12 -8.98 -9.98
N TRP A 47 5.91 -9.86 -9.38
CA TRP A 47 6.17 -9.85 -7.92
C TRP A 47 7.08 -8.70 -7.51
N ASP A 48 8.08 -8.36 -8.32
CA ASP A 48 8.96 -7.21 -8.09
C ASP A 48 8.14 -5.91 -8.12
N ALA A 49 7.29 -5.71 -9.14
CA ALA A 49 6.41 -4.55 -9.23
C ALA A 49 5.40 -4.46 -8.08
N LEU A 50 4.92 -5.59 -7.56
CA LEU A 50 4.06 -5.62 -6.37
C LEU A 50 4.83 -5.28 -5.09
N THR A 51 6.07 -5.75 -4.98
CA THR A 51 6.97 -5.47 -3.85
C THR A 51 7.29 -3.98 -3.78
N ASP A 52 7.68 -3.38 -4.91
CA ASP A 52 7.94 -1.94 -5.03
C ASP A 52 6.72 -1.11 -4.61
N ARG A 53 5.52 -1.55 -5.02
CA ARG A 53 4.26 -0.87 -4.68
C ARG A 53 3.95 -0.93 -3.18
N VAL A 54 4.26 -2.03 -2.51
CA VAL A 54 4.07 -2.17 -1.06
C VAL A 54 5.10 -1.36 -0.31
N GLN A 55 6.37 -1.42 -0.71
CA GLN A 55 7.45 -0.62 -0.12
C GLN A 55 7.17 0.88 -0.23
N GLY A 56 6.69 1.36 -1.39
CA GLY A 56 6.29 2.76 -1.58
C GLY A 56 5.15 3.20 -0.67
N ARG A 57 4.21 2.31 -0.31
CA ARG A 57 3.14 2.62 0.64
C ARG A 57 3.65 2.72 2.08
N ILE A 58 4.60 1.88 2.47
CA ILE A 58 5.21 1.91 3.80
C ILE A 58 6.00 3.20 3.99
N ALA A 59 6.85 3.55 3.01
CA ALA A 59 7.62 4.80 3.03
C ALA A 59 6.69 6.04 3.12
N SER A 60 5.62 6.06 2.29
CA SER A 60 4.64 7.16 2.36
C SER A 60 3.88 7.22 3.69
N GLY A 61 3.65 6.07 4.33
CA GLY A 61 3.00 5.99 5.64
C GLY A 61 3.89 6.53 6.76
N GLU A 62 5.16 6.16 6.76
CA GLU A 62 6.17 6.65 7.70
C GLU A 62 6.37 8.16 7.57
N ASP A 63 6.48 8.67 6.34
CA ASP A 63 6.58 10.12 6.09
C ASP A 63 5.36 10.89 6.60
N LYS A 64 4.14 10.34 6.40
CA LYS A 64 2.91 10.97 6.90
C LYS A 64 2.84 10.95 8.42
N MET A 65 3.28 9.86 9.05
CA MET A 65 3.33 9.74 10.50
C MET A 65 4.33 10.74 11.10
N ASN A 66 5.54 10.83 10.55
CA ASN A 66 6.57 11.78 11.00
C ASN A 66 6.08 13.22 10.86
N ARG A 67 5.48 13.59 9.71
CA ARG A 67 4.89 14.94 9.52
C ARG A 67 3.76 15.24 10.52
N ALA A 68 2.92 14.27 10.84
CA ALA A 68 1.87 14.45 11.84
C ALA A 68 2.45 14.65 13.25
N LEU A 69 3.49 13.88 13.60
CA LEU A 69 4.18 14.02 14.89
C LEU A 69 4.90 15.37 15.03
N ASP A 70 5.59 15.83 13.98
CA ASP A 70 6.26 17.12 13.99
C ASP A 70 5.25 18.27 14.14
N LYS A 71 4.11 18.18 13.46
CA LYS A 71 3.02 19.15 13.60
C LYS A 71 2.45 19.22 15.03
N GLU A 72 2.27 18.09 15.70
CA GLU A 72 1.79 18.09 17.10
C GLU A 72 2.87 18.61 18.08
N ARG A 73 4.16 18.36 17.79
CA ARG A 73 5.27 18.94 18.57
C ARG A 73 5.33 20.46 18.44
N GLU A 74 5.18 20.99 17.23
CA GLU A 74 5.09 22.44 16.98
C GLU A 74 3.91 23.05 17.72
N ARG A 75 2.73 22.42 17.62
CA ARG A 75 1.52 22.89 18.30
C ARG A 75 1.67 22.98 19.82
N SER A 76 2.42 22.08 20.43
CA SER A 76 2.69 22.12 21.88
C SER A 76 3.55 23.34 22.25
N ARG A 77 4.55 23.67 21.43
CA ARG A 77 5.38 24.87 21.61
C ARG A 77 4.58 26.15 21.43
N ASP A 78 3.71 26.20 20.41
CA ASP A 78 2.86 27.35 20.15
C ASP A 78 1.91 27.65 21.33
N LEU A 79 1.41 26.60 22.00
CA LEU A 79 0.57 26.73 23.18
C LEU A 79 1.36 27.28 24.38
N ASP A 80 2.56 26.75 24.63
CA ASP A 80 3.43 27.24 25.70
C ASP A 80 3.80 28.72 25.48
N ASP A 81 4.15 29.09 24.25
CA ASP A 81 4.44 30.47 23.87
C ASP A 81 3.22 31.38 24.06
N ALA A 82 2.02 30.92 23.74
CA ALA A 82 0.78 31.64 23.97
C ALA A 82 0.49 31.83 25.47
N PHE A 83 0.72 30.80 26.29
CA PHE A 83 0.58 30.89 27.75
C PHE A 83 1.60 31.84 28.37
N ASP A 84 2.84 31.82 27.91
CA ASP A 84 3.89 32.72 28.38
C ASP A 84 3.66 34.16 27.92
N ALA A 85 3.13 34.37 26.71
CA ALA A 85 2.68 35.68 26.26
C ALA A 85 1.51 36.19 27.13
N ALA A 86 0.54 35.34 27.46
CA ALA A 86 -0.57 35.69 28.35
C ALA A 86 -0.10 36.02 29.78
N LYS A 87 0.81 35.23 30.35
CA LYS A 87 1.43 35.51 31.67
C LYS A 87 2.21 36.83 31.65
N ARG A 88 2.99 37.10 30.62
CA ARG A 88 3.73 38.36 30.45
C ARG A 88 2.77 39.55 30.39
N LYS A 89 1.66 39.43 29.65
CA LYS A 89 0.61 40.46 29.57
C LYS A 89 -0.08 40.69 30.91
N ALA A 90 -0.40 39.63 31.66
CA ALA A 90 -1.01 39.75 32.98
C ALA A 90 -0.06 40.47 33.96
N ARG A 91 1.21 40.05 34.03
CA ARG A 91 2.22 40.66 34.93
C ARG A 91 2.62 42.08 34.55
N GLY A 92 2.63 42.42 33.26
CA GLY A 92 2.91 43.78 32.78
C GLY A 92 1.71 44.74 32.87
N GLY A 93 0.49 44.22 33.04
CA GLY A 93 -0.73 45.01 33.22
C GLY A 93 -0.92 45.52 34.65
N GLU A 94 -0.36 44.85 35.66
CA GLU A 94 -0.41 45.27 37.08
C GLU A 94 0.46 46.48 37.41
N SER A 95 1.31 46.96 36.49
CA SER A 95 2.16 48.15 36.69
C SER A 95 1.51 49.49 36.30
N LYS A 96 0.24 49.46 35.85
CA LYS A 96 -0.55 50.66 35.49
C LYS A 96 -1.98 50.54 36.03
N ALA A 97 -2.11 50.50 37.34
CA ALA A 97 -3.33 50.86 38.04
C ALA A 97 -2.88 51.66 39.27
N ASP A 98 -2.68 52.96 39.05
CA ASP A 98 -2.68 54.01 40.08
C ASP A 98 -4.11 54.53 40.19
#